data_AF-A0A328BMI7-F1
#
_entry.id   AF-A0A328BMI7-F1
#
_cell.length_a   1.000
_cell.length_b   1.000
_cell.length_c   1.000
_cell.angle_alpha   90.00
_cell.angle_beta   90.00
_cell.angle_gamma   90.00
#
_symmetry.space_group_name_H-M   'P 1'
#
loop_
_entity.id
_entity.type
_entity.pdbx_description
1 polymer ?
#
loop_
_entity_poly.entity_id
_entity_poly.type
_entity_poly.pdbx_seq_one_letter_code
_entity_poly.pdbx_strand_id
1 'polypeptide(L)' 'MPQSQVRSRTGLKLPPEVINIVGTSAALGAVVAIGSTIVGVLPDPTAWEFAAAYLAPGAIAFLAYWWVAQKL' A
#
# COMPACT_ATOMS: atom_id res chain seq x y z
N MET A 1 -40.76 2.23 -23.62
CA MET A 1 -40.33 1.71 -22.30
C MET A 1 -39.14 0.77 -22.53
N PRO A 2 -38.05 0.77 -21.74
CA PRO A 2 -37.53 1.79 -20.81
C PRO A 2 -36.16 2.34 -21.26
N GLN A 3 -35.89 3.61 -20.94
CA GLN A 3 -34.54 4.17 -20.96
C GLN A 3 -33.68 3.36 -19.99
N SER A 4 -32.75 2.57 -20.53
CA SER A 4 -31.72 1.93 -19.73
C SER A 4 -30.92 3.05 -19.06
N GLN A 5 -31.17 3.24 -17.77
CA GLN A 5 -30.37 4.12 -16.94
C GLN A 5 -28.92 3.67 -17.05
N VAL A 6 -28.15 4.41 -17.84
CA VAL A 6 -26.70 4.42 -17.76
C VAL A 6 -26.43 4.92 -16.34
N ARG A 7 -26.21 3.98 -15.42
CA ARG A 7 -25.59 4.24 -14.12
C ARG A 7 -24.25 4.88 -14.43
N SER A 8 -24.26 6.20 -14.59
CA SER A 8 -23.08 7.03 -14.44
C SER A 8 -22.61 6.73 -13.03
N ARG A 9 -21.62 5.85 -12.91
CA ARG A 9 -20.77 5.81 -11.73
C ARG A 9 -20.15 7.20 -11.71
N THR A 10 -20.78 8.14 -11.03
CA THR A 10 -20.22 9.42 -10.64
C THR A 10 -19.06 9.07 -9.71
N GLY A 11 -17.94 8.66 -10.31
CA GLY A 11 -16.71 8.40 -9.60
C GLY A 11 -16.33 9.71 -8.94
N LEU A 12 -16.40 9.74 -7.62
CA LEU A 12 -15.95 10.87 -6.83
C LEU A 12 -14.47 11.12 -7.23
N LYS A 13 -14.21 12.14 -8.04
CA LYS A 13 -12.86 12.51 -8.42
C LYS A 13 -12.23 13.19 -7.20
N LEU A 14 -11.54 12.38 -6.40
CA LEU A 14 -10.77 12.89 -5.27
C LEU A 14 -9.55 13.67 -5.80
N PRO A 15 -9.13 14.74 -5.10
CA PRO A 15 -7.88 15.43 -5.41
C PRO A 15 -6.69 14.45 -5.37
N PRO A 16 -5.70 14.60 -6.27
CA PRO A 16 -4.51 13.74 -6.29
C PRO A 16 -3.78 13.67 -4.94
N GLU A 17 -3.80 14.76 -4.17
CA GLU A 17 -3.21 14.84 -2.84
C GLU A 17 -3.87 13.86 -1.87
N VAL A 18 -5.21 13.76 -1.91
CA VAL A 18 -5.96 12.82 -1.06
C VAL A 18 -5.64 11.38 -1.43
N ILE A 19 -5.53 11.09 -2.73
CA ILE A 19 -5.16 9.75 -3.22
C ILE A 19 -3.75 9.40 -2.76
N ASN A 20 -2.80 10.33 -2.83
CA ASN A 20 -1.43 10.12 -2.39
C ASN A 20 -1.33 9.90 -0.87
N ILE A 21 -2.06 10.69 -0.07
CA ILE A 21 -2.11 10.51 1.38
C ILE A 21 -2.67 9.13 1.72
N VAL A 22 -3.85 8.78 1.19
CA VAL A 22 -4.50 7.49 1.47
C VAL A 22 -3.64 6.33 1.00
N GLY A 23 -3.06 6.41 -0.21
CA GLY A 23 -2.17 5.40 -0.76
C GLY A 23 -0.91 5.21 0.09
N THR A 24 -0.28 6.30 0.52
CA THR A 24 0.91 6.25 1.37
C THR A 24 0.59 5.68 2.75
N SER A 25 -0.49 6.13 3.38
CA SER A 25 -0.93 5.61 4.68
C SER A 25 -1.27 4.12 4.61
N ALA A 26 -1.97 3.69 3.56
CA ALA A 26 -2.27 2.28 3.34
C ALA A 26 -1.01 1.44 3.12
N ALA A 27 -0.04 1.95 2.34
CA ALA A 27 1.24 1.27 2.12
C ALA A 27 2.02 1.12 3.43
N LEU A 28 2.13 2.17 4.24
CA LEU A 28 2.79 2.10 5.55
C LEU A 28 2.09 1.11 6.49
N GLY A 29 0.76 1.14 6.54
CA GLY A 29 -0.02 0.18 7.32
C GLY A 29 0.22 -1.26 6.88
N ALA A 30 0.29 -1.51 5.57
CA ALA A 30 0.60 -2.83 5.03
C ALA A 30 2.02 -3.29 5.38
N VAL A 31 3.02 -2.39 5.31
CA VAL A 31 4.40 -2.69 5.71
C VAL A 31 4.46 -3.12 7.18
N VAL A 32 3.80 -2.38 8.07
CA VAL A 32 3.75 -2.71 9.50
C VAL A 32 3.03 -4.04 9.72
N ALA A 33 1.86 -4.24 9.11
CA ALA A 33 1.08 -5.47 9.26
C ALA A 33 1.85 -6.71 8.78
N ILE A 34 2.48 -6.63 7.61
CA ILE A 34 3.28 -7.72 7.04
C ILE A 34 4.52 -7.97 7.90
N GLY A 35 5.27 -6.92 8.25
CA GLY A 35 6.47 -7.05 9.08
C GLY A 35 6.16 -7.66 10.44
N SER A 36 5.09 -7.22 11.11
CA SER A 36 4.61 -7.82 12.36
C SER A 36 4.18 -9.27 12.19
N THR A 37 3.56 -9.64 11.06
CA THR A 37 3.19 -11.03 10.79
C THR A 37 4.43 -11.90 10.61
N ILE A 38 5.45 -11.42 9.89
CA ILE A 38 6.73 -12.12 9.71
C ILE A 38 7.43 -12.32 11.06
N VAL A 39 7.55 -11.25 11.85
CA VAL A 39 8.15 -11.31 13.20
C VAL A 39 7.36 -12.27 14.10
N GLY A 40 6.03 -12.26 14.02
CA GLY A 40 5.17 -13.10 14.85
C GLY A 40 5.30 -14.60 14.60
N VAL A 41 5.86 -15.03 13.46
CA VAL A 41 6.11 -16.45 13.15
C VAL A 41 7.58 -16.84 13.29
N LEU A 42 8.48 -15.88 13.53
CA LEU A 42 9.90 -16.12 13.77
C LEU A 42 10.13 -16.44 15.26
N PRO A 43 10.71 -17.60 15.60
CA PRO A 43 11.13 -17.87 16.98
C PRO A 43 12.39 -17.06 17.31
N ASP A 44 12.32 -16.24 18.37
CA ASP A 44 13.43 -15.44 18.92
C ASP A 44 14.26 -14.68 17.86
N PRO A 45 13.64 -13.76 17.09
CA PRO A 45 14.32 -13.06 16.01
C PRO A 45 15.46 -12.19 16.54
N THR A 46 16.60 -12.28 15.88
CA THR A 46 17.71 -11.35 16.08
C THR A 46 17.31 -9.93 15.65
N ALA A 47 18.08 -8.92 16.09
CA ALA A 47 17.84 -7.54 15.69
C ALA A 47 17.85 -7.33 14.17
N TRP A 48 18.69 -8.10 13.45
CA TRP A 48 18.77 -8.05 11.99
C TRP A 48 17.57 -8.69 11.31
N GLU A 49 17.08 -9.82 11.81
CA GLU A 49 15.87 -10.47 11.29
C GLU A 49 14.64 -9.62 11.53
N PHE A 50 14.54 -9.00 12.71
CA PHE A 50 13.49 -8.03 13.01
C PHE A 50 13.53 -6.85 12.03
N ALA A 51 14.71 -6.24 11.83
CA ALA A 51 14.86 -5.15 10.88
C ALA A 51 14.51 -5.56 9.44
N ALA A 52 14.97 -6.74 9.01
CA ALA A 52 14.70 -7.29 7.67
C ALA A 52 13.21 -7.54 7.43
N ALA A 53 12.47 -7.99 8.46
CA ALA A 53 11.04 -8.24 8.37
C ALA A 53 10.22 -7.00 8.01
N TYR A 54 10.65 -5.79 8.42
CA TYR A 54 10.01 -4.53 8.01
C TYR A 54 10.65 -3.93 6.76
N LEU A 55 11.96 -4.10 6.58
CA LEU A 55 12.69 -3.55 5.44
C LEU A 55 12.25 -4.20 4.12
N ALA A 56 12.03 -5.52 4.10
CA ALA A 56 11.60 -6.23 2.89
C ALA A 56 10.26 -5.70 2.32
N PRO A 57 9.14 -5.67 3.07
CA PRO A 57 7.90 -5.08 2.57
C PRO A 57 8.02 -3.57 2.33
N GLY A 58 8.79 -2.85 3.14
CA GLY A 58 9.06 -1.42 2.92
C GLY A 58 9.75 -1.13 1.59
N ALA A 59 10.77 -1.93 1.23
CA ALA A 59 11.48 -1.83 -0.03
C ALA A 59 10.56 -2.16 -1.22
N ILE A 60 9.68 -3.15 -1.10
CA ILE A 60 8.69 -3.48 -2.12
C ILE A 60 7.72 -2.30 -2.33
N ALA A 61 7.21 -1.71 -1.25
CA ALA A 61 6.32 -0.55 -1.33
C ALA A 61 7.01 0.63 -2.01
N PHE A 62 8.28 0.89 -1.69
CA PHE A 62 9.09 1.91 -2.34
C PHE A 62 9.31 1.63 -3.83
N LEU A 63 9.67 0.40 -4.20
CA LEU A 63 9.87 0.02 -5.61
C LEU A 63 8.58 0.15 -6.42
N ALA A 64 7.43 -0.20 -5.82
CA ALA A 64 6.13 -0.01 -6.45
C ALA A 64 5.84 1.48 -6.70
N TYR A 65 6.08 2.34 -5.70
CA TYR A 65 5.97 3.79 -5.86
C TYR A 65 6.91 4.31 -6.95
N TRP A 66 8.19 3.93 -6.89
CA TRP A 66 9.21 4.37 -7.85
C TRP A 66 8.83 4.00 -9.29
N TRP A 67 8.35 2.78 -9.52
CA TRP A 67 7.91 2.33 -10.84
C TRP A 67 6.74 3.12 -11.39
N VAL A 68 5.77 3.50 -10.54
CA VAL A 68 4.66 4.36 -10.94
C VAL A 68 5.16 5.77 -11.22
N ALA A 69 6.04 6.30 -10.38
CA ALA A 69 6.60 7.64 -10.52
C ALA A 69 7.40 7.83 -11.82
N GLN A 70 8.06 6.78 -12.34
CA GLN A 70 8.75 6.84 -13.63
C GLN A 70 7.82 7.02 -14.85
N LYS A 71 6.51 6.81 -14.69
CA LYS A 71 5.52 6.88 -15.77
C LYS A 71 4.68 8.16 -15.75
N LEU A 72 4.89 9.00 -14.74
CA LEU A 72 4.28 10.32 -14.59
C LEU A 72 5.18 11.36 -15.26
#